data_AF-A0A9P0PT56-F1
#
_entry.id   AF-A0A9P0PT56-F1
#
_cell.length_a   1.000
_cell.length_b   1.000
_cell.length_c   1.000
_cell.angle_alpha   90.00
_cell.angle_beta   90.00
_cell.angle_gamma   90.00
#
_symmetry.space_group_name_H-M   'P 1'
#
loop_
_entity.id
_entity.type
_entity.pdbx_description
1 polymer ?
#
loop_
_entity_poly.entity_id
_entity_poly.type
_entity_poly.pdbx_seq_one_letter_code
_entity_poly.pdbx_strand_id
1 'polypeptide(L)'
;MPSHFIVIFLQNVALKVASIFTTPRTRLQGYFRMMERETLDIYQCDPTVTLRVTSVNASGDEVIFAFADQSPHEESCVLLVQFGRCTDGVSGVRVNFSPRRVIDLQFYSSAILSVLLEDVSSSTALLLQMTVATCGLKNLKGVGPLTVSAPSANQDDVPVAKDIKMPAAALGVSGSRRVGAILADNRRKVKLFEMEADEEDDEDVSGVLMTDTSLPKDVDMPKETTSAD
;
A
#
# COMPACT_ATOMS: atom_id res chain seq x y z
N MET A 1 -43.89 -23.62 -36.15
CA MET A 1 -44.24 -22.32 -35.52
C MET A 1 -44.53 -22.59 -34.06
N PRO A 2 -43.64 -22.28 -33.11
CA PRO A 2 -44.00 -22.36 -31.69
C PRO A 2 -45.27 -21.54 -31.48
N SER A 3 -46.27 -22.13 -30.81
CA SER A 3 -47.56 -21.46 -30.62
C SER A 3 -47.31 -20.14 -29.90
N HIS A 4 -47.90 -19.06 -30.42
CA HIS A 4 -47.79 -17.70 -29.89
C HIS A 4 -48.00 -17.63 -28.35
N PHE A 5 -48.74 -18.60 -27.82
CA PHE A 5 -48.97 -18.84 -26.40
C PHE A 5 -47.69 -19.15 -25.61
N ILE A 6 -46.80 -20.02 -26.12
CA ILE A 6 -45.55 -20.40 -25.43
C ILE A 6 -44.61 -19.19 -25.31
N VAL A 7 -44.55 -18.34 -26.35
CA VAL A 7 -43.72 -17.13 -26.32
C VAL A 7 -44.23 -16.14 -25.27
N ILE A 8 -45.54 -15.89 -25.21
CA ILE A 8 -46.15 -15.03 -24.19
C ILE A 8 -45.92 -15.59 -22.79
N PHE A 9 -46.06 -16.91 -22.60
CA PHE A 9 -45.84 -17.56 -21.32
C PHE A 9 -44.39 -17.39 -20.84
N LEU A 10 -43.41 -17.66 -21.72
CA LEU A 10 -41.99 -17.52 -21.38
C LEU A 10 -41.60 -16.06 -21.10
N GLN A 11 -42.16 -15.09 -21.84
CA GLN A 11 -41.97 -13.67 -21.53
C GLN A 11 -42.52 -13.29 -20.16
N ASN A 12 -43.71 -13.78 -19.80
CA ASN A 12 -44.29 -13.53 -18.48
C ASN A 12 -43.49 -14.18 -17.35
N VAL A 13 -42.96 -15.39 -17.57
CA VAL A 13 -42.06 -16.04 -16.60
C VAL A 13 -40.77 -15.24 -16.46
N ALA A 14 -40.15 -14.81 -17.56
CA ALA A 14 -38.94 -14.00 -17.53
C ALA A 14 -39.14 -12.68 -16.78
N LEU A 15 -40.27 -11.99 -16.99
CA LEU A 15 -40.61 -10.77 -16.26
C LEU A 15 -40.80 -11.01 -14.76
N LYS A 16 -41.46 -12.11 -14.37
CA LYS A 16 -41.61 -12.49 -12.96
C LYS A 16 -40.28 -12.88 -12.31
N VAL A 17 -39.39 -13.56 -13.04
CA VAL A 17 -38.06 -13.89 -12.52
C VAL A 17 -37.21 -12.63 -12.40
N ALA A 18 -37.25 -11.72 -13.37
CA ALA A 18 -36.55 -10.45 -13.30
C ALA A 18 -37.03 -9.60 -12.10
N SER A 19 -38.33 -9.59 -11.81
CA SER A 19 -38.89 -8.82 -10.69
C SER A 19 -38.41 -9.33 -9.31
N ILE A 20 -38.07 -10.61 -9.18
CA ILE A 20 -37.47 -11.18 -7.96
C ILE A 20 -36.11 -10.54 -7.66
N PHE A 21 -35.33 -10.19 -8.69
CA PHE A 21 -34.00 -9.60 -8.52
C PHE A 21 -34.03 -8.07 -8.50
N THR A 22 -34.97 -7.42 -9.20
CA THR A 22 -35.06 -5.95 -9.21
C THR A 22 -35.73 -5.39 -7.95
N THR A 23 -36.73 -6.08 -7.40
CA THR A 23 -37.47 -5.57 -6.22
C THR A 23 -36.58 -5.38 -4.98
N PRO A 24 -35.70 -6.33 -4.60
CA PRO A 24 -34.77 -6.13 -3.49
C PRO A 24 -33.80 -4.97 -3.75
N ARG A 25 -33.29 -4.82 -4.98
CA ARG A 25 -32.40 -3.71 -5.35
C ARG A 25 -33.05 -2.35 -5.10
N THR A 26 -34.29 -2.17 -5.56
CA THR A 26 -35.03 -0.91 -5.37
C THR A 26 -35.36 -0.66 -3.89
N ARG A 27 -35.75 -1.70 -3.15
CA ARG A 27 -36.03 -1.58 -1.71
C ARG A 27 -34.78 -1.22 -0.92
N LEU A 28 -33.65 -1.90 -1.18
CA LEU A 28 -32.37 -1.61 -0.55
C LEU A 28 -31.92 -0.17 -0.83
N GLN A 29 -32.02 0.30 -2.06
CA GLN A 29 -31.73 1.71 -2.40
C GLN A 29 -32.57 2.69 -1.57
N GLY A 30 -33.84 2.38 -1.33
CA GLY A 30 -34.71 3.17 -0.46
C GLY A 30 -34.22 3.23 1.00
N TYR A 31 -33.71 2.12 1.54
CA TYR A 31 -33.13 2.08 2.89
C TYR A 31 -31.85 2.91 3.01
N PHE A 32 -30.98 2.90 2.00
CA PHE A 32 -29.76 3.72 1.99
C PHE A 32 -30.05 5.21 1.92
N ARG A 33 -31.11 5.64 1.22
CA ARG A 33 -31.54 7.06 1.21
C ARG A 33 -31.96 7.58 2.58
N MET A 34 -32.51 6.73 3.44
CA MET A 34 -32.83 7.15 4.82
C MET A 34 -31.57 7.41 5.67
N MET A 35 -30.41 6.91 5.25
CA MET A 35 -29.11 7.15 5.90
C MET A 35 -28.33 8.35 5.33
N GLU A 36 -28.81 9.02 4.28
CA GLU A 36 -28.14 10.16 3.60
C GLU A 36 -28.08 11.46 4.43
N ARG A 37 -28.28 11.44 5.76
CA ARG A 37 -28.46 12.68 6.52
C ARG A 37 -27.19 13.48 6.78
N GLU A 38 -26.00 12.95 6.52
CA GLU A 38 -24.75 13.67 6.81
C GLU A 38 -23.77 13.54 5.63
N THR A 39 -23.84 14.49 4.70
CA THR A 39 -22.70 14.79 3.83
C THR A 39 -21.67 15.53 4.65
N LEU A 40 -20.47 14.96 4.78
CA LEU A 40 -19.37 15.60 5.50
C LEU A 40 -18.31 16.09 4.53
N ASP A 41 -18.23 17.41 4.39
CA ASP A 41 -17.22 18.08 3.58
C ASP A 41 -15.91 18.21 4.39
N ILE A 42 -15.08 17.17 4.30
CA ILE A 42 -13.80 17.07 5.02
C ILE A 42 -12.61 17.65 4.25
N TYR A 43 -12.72 17.72 2.93
CA TYR A 43 -11.64 18.17 2.06
C TYR A 43 -12.21 18.66 0.73
N GLN A 44 -11.70 19.81 0.29
CA GLN A 44 -12.00 20.37 -1.03
C GLN A 44 -10.79 20.14 -1.92
N CYS A 45 -10.93 19.23 -2.88
CA CYS A 45 -9.93 19.01 -3.92
C CYS A 45 -10.33 19.74 -5.20
N ASP A 46 -9.34 20.00 -6.07
CA ASP A 46 -9.62 20.42 -7.44
C ASP A 46 -10.41 19.29 -8.16
N PRO A 47 -11.56 19.60 -8.78
CA PRO A 47 -12.38 18.59 -9.46
C PRO A 47 -11.69 17.92 -10.66
N THR A 48 -10.59 18.49 -11.17
CA THR A 48 -9.80 17.91 -12.25
C THR A 48 -8.81 16.85 -11.76
N VAL A 49 -8.59 16.75 -10.45
CA VAL A 49 -7.63 15.85 -9.85
C VAL A 49 -8.25 14.51 -9.53
N THR A 50 -7.56 13.43 -9.91
CA THR A 50 -7.94 12.07 -9.55
C THR A 50 -7.48 11.75 -8.14
N LEU A 51 -8.40 11.52 -7.20
CA LEU A 51 -8.05 11.05 -5.87
C LEU A 51 -7.75 9.54 -5.90
N ARG A 52 -6.62 9.14 -5.33
CA ARG A 52 -6.37 7.73 -5.01
C ARG A 52 -7.01 7.42 -3.66
N VAL A 53 -7.79 6.35 -3.60
CA VAL A 53 -8.53 6.00 -2.38
C VAL A 53 -8.29 4.54 -2.02
N THR A 54 -8.01 4.30 -0.75
CA THR A 54 -8.03 2.97 -0.15
C THR A 54 -8.79 3.05 1.16
N SER A 55 -9.33 1.93 1.61
CA SER A 55 -9.96 1.83 2.92
C SER A 55 -9.57 0.54 3.62
N VAL A 56 -9.70 0.56 4.95
CA VAL A 56 -9.52 -0.63 5.78
C VAL A 56 -10.56 -0.62 6.89
N ASN A 57 -11.09 -1.81 7.18
CA ASN A 57 -11.84 -2.04 8.40
C ASN A 57 -10.81 -2.10 9.55
N ALA A 58 -10.76 -1.05 10.36
CA ALA A 58 -9.83 -0.96 11.48
C ALA A 58 -10.31 -1.79 12.67
N SER A 59 -11.64 -1.80 12.87
CA SER A 59 -12.35 -2.68 13.78
C SER A 59 -13.75 -2.95 13.22
N GLY A 60 -14.47 -3.94 13.78
CA GLY A 60 -15.81 -4.32 13.30
C GLY A 60 -16.79 -3.15 13.12
N ASP A 61 -16.58 -2.04 13.84
CA ASP A 61 -17.41 -0.85 13.78
C ASP A 61 -16.68 0.42 13.32
N GLU A 62 -15.46 0.30 12.80
CA GLU A 62 -14.63 1.43 12.40
C GLU A 62 -14.00 1.20 11.02
N VAL A 63 -14.19 2.18 10.13
CA VAL A 63 -13.60 2.17 8.79
C VAL A 63 -12.72 3.40 8.64
N ILE A 64 -11.49 3.18 8.20
CA ILE A 64 -10.54 4.24 7.89
C ILE A 64 -10.41 4.32 6.37
N PHE A 65 -10.56 5.52 5.84
CA PHE A 65 -10.27 5.85 4.46
C PHE A 65 -8.99 6.66 4.39
N ALA A 66 -8.20 6.40 3.36
CA ALA A 66 -7.04 7.19 3.03
C ALA A 66 -7.19 7.68 1.59
N PHE A 67 -6.99 8.98 1.40
CA PHE A 67 -7.09 9.67 0.12
C PHE A 67 -5.75 10.31 -0.18
N ALA A 68 -5.15 10.07 -1.35
CA ALA A 68 -4.06 10.92 -1.84
C ALA A 68 -4.56 11.90 -2.88
N ASP A 69 -4.15 13.14 -2.68
CA ASP A 69 -4.26 14.20 -3.66
C ASP A 69 -3.14 14.01 -4.70
N GLN A 70 -3.53 13.78 -5.96
CA GLN A 70 -2.61 13.62 -7.10
C GLN A 70 -2.39 14.95 -7.85
N SER A 71 -2.73 16.08 -7.24
CA SER A 71 -2.53 17.38 -7.87
C SER A 71 -1.05 17.62 -8.17
N PRO A 72 -0.73 18.27 -9.29
CA PRO A 72 0.64 18.62 -9.66
C PRO A 72 1.21 19.77 -8.81
N HIS A 73 0.50 20.21 -7.77
CA HIS A 73 0.96 21.27 -6.87
C HIS A 73 2.08 20.76 -5.95
N GLU A 74 2.91 21.69 -5.45
CA GLU A 74 4.12 21.41 -4.66
C GLU A 74 3.86 20.65 -3.33
N GLU A 75 2.59 20.54 -2.91
CA GLU A 75 2.19 19.93 -1.66
C GLU A 75 1.36 18.67 -1.88
N SER A 76 2.02 17.54 -2.17
CA SER A 76 1.35 16.23 -2.11
C SER A 76 1.01 15.86 -0.67
N CYS A 77 -0.23 15.41 -0.45
CA CYS A 77 -0.72 15.04 0.86
C CYS A 77 -1.60 13.78 0.82
N VAL A 78 -1.71 13.14 1.98
CA VAL A 78 -2.68 12.06 2.24
C VAL A 78 -3.65 12.53 3.32
N LEU A 79 -4.94 12.44 3.04
CA LEU A 79 -6.00 12.63 4.01
C LEU A 79 -6.43 11.28 4.56
N LEU A 80 -6.32 11.10 5.87
CA LEU A 80 -6.86 9.96 6.60
C LEU A 80 -8.16 10.36 7.28
N VAL A 81 -9.18 9.52 7.15
CA VAL A 81 -10.53 9.81 7.63
C VAL A 81 -11.06 8.57 8.34
N GLN A 82 -11.37 8.73 9.61
CA GLN A 82 -11.91 7.68 10.46
C GLN A 82 -13.42 7.86 10.60
N PHE A 83 -14.18 6.83 10.23
CA PHE A 83 -15.60 6.72 10.50
C PHE A 83 -15.80 5.67 11.58
N GLY A 84 -16.18 6.12 12.78
CA GLY A 84 -16.54 5.25 13.90
C GLY A 84 -18.03 4.91 13.94
N ARG A 85 -18.49 4.42 15.09
CA ARG A 85 -19.92 4.28 15.36
C ARG A 85 -20.60 5.64 15.22
N CYS A 86 -21.90 5.65 14.88
CA CYS A 86 -22.68 6.90 14.70
C CYS A 86 -22.59 7.91 15.86
N THR A 87 -22.12 7.49 17.04
CA THR A 87 -21.92 8.34 18.22
C THR A 87 -20.57 9.05 18.28
N ASP A 88 -19.56 8.53 17.59
CA ASP A 88 -18.15 8.91 17.79
C ASP A 88 -17.69 9.99 16.81
N GLY A 89 -18.56 10.39 15.88
CA GLY A 89 -18.29 11.39 14.87
C GLY A 89 -17.29 10.92 13.80
N VAL A 90 -16.82 11.87 13.00
CA VAL A 90 -15.80 11.65 11.97
C VAL A 90 -14.56 12.44 12.34
N SER A 91 -13.40 11.78 12.28
CA SER A 91 -12.10 12.40 12.54
C SER A 91 -11.23 12.36 11.30
N GLY A 92 -10.46 13.43 11.05
CA GLY A 92 -9.61 13.55 9.87
C GLY A 92 -8.21 14.03 10.19
N VAL A 93 -7.20 13.52 9.48
CA VAL A 93 -5.81 13.98 9.54
C VAL A 93 -5.30 14.19 8.12
N ARG A 94 -4.64 15.30 7.86
CA ARG A 94 -3.89 15.56 6.63
C ARG A 94 -2.40 15.37 6.90
N VAL A 95 -1.76 14.48 6.15
CA VAL A 95 -0.31 14.23 6.21
C VAL A 95 0.36 14.80 4.97
N ASN A 96 1.28 15.74 5.14
CA ASN A 96 2.00 16.38 4.03
C ASN A 96 3.35 15.70 3.76
N PHE A 97 3.65 15.44 2.48
CA PHE A 97 4.87 14.75 2.04
C PHE A 97 5.84 15.62 1.22
N SER A 98 5.56 16.92 1.08
CA SER A 98 6.43 17.85 0.35
C SER A 98 7.88 17.79 0.87
N PRO A 99 8.90 17.74 -0.01
CA PRO A 99 8.85 17.96 -1.47
C PRO A 99 8.58 16.69 -2.31
N ARG A 100 8.19 15.57 -1.71
CA ARG A 100 7.92 14.31 -2.43
C ARG A 100 6.48 14.26 -2.95
N ARG A 101 6.29 13.67 -4.12
CA ARG A 101 4.95 13.43 -4.71
C ARG A 101 4.38 12.11 -4.18
N VAL A 102 3.09 12.06 -3.84
CA VAL A 102 2.43 10.79 -3.52
C VAL A 102 1.98 10.13 -4.82
N ILE A 103 2.50 8.94 -5.15
CA ILE A 103 2.13 8.18 -6.34
C ILE A 103 0.90 7.31 -6.08
N ASP A 104 0.94 6.57 -4.97
CA ASP A 104 -0.08 5.58 -4.64
C ASP A 104 -0.09 5.31 -3.13
N LEU A 105 -1.16 4.69 -2.64
CA LEU A 105 -1.25 4.26 -1.25
C LEU A 105 -2.14 3.04 -1.08
N GLN A 106 -1.83 2.22 -0.08
CA GLN A 106 -2.64 1.06 0.26
C GLN A 106 -2.39 0.65 1.71
N PHE A 107 -3.45 0.22 2.41
CA PHE A 107 -3.30 -0.35 3.74
C PHE A 107 -2.62 -1.73 3.66
N TYR A 108 -1.49 -1.87 4.35
CA TYR A 108 -0.84 -3.17 4.57
C TYR A 108 -1.61 -3.98 5.62
N SER A 109 -2.05 -3.29 6.67
CA SER A 109 -2.91 -3.81 7.74
C SER A 109 -3.84 -2.70 8.25
N SER A 110 -4.73 -3.00 9.19
CA SER A 110 -5.55 -1.99 9.86
C SER A 110 -4.73 -0.95 10.64
N ALA A 111 -3.48 -1.28 10.98
CA ALA A 111 -2.59 -0.41 11.75
C ALA A 111 -1.56 0.32 10.88
N ILE A 112 -1.30 -0.15 9.65
CA ILE A 112 -0.18 0.32 8.82
C ILE A 112 -0.69 0.73 7.44
N LEU A 113 -0.43 1.99 7.08
CA LEU A 113 -0.61 2.52 5.75
C LEU A 113 0.72 2.52 5.01
N SER A 114 0.76 1.89 3.84
CA SER A 114 1.89 1.97 2.92
C SER A 114 1.65 3.07 1.90
N VAL A 115 2.61 3.97 1.76
CA VAL A 115 2.56 5.12 0.86
C VAL A 115 3.74 5.02 -0.10
N LEU A 116 3.45 5.08 -1.40
CA LEU A 116 4.46 5.13 -2.45
C LEU A 116 4.69 6.58 -2.84
N LEU A 117 5.91 7.06 -2.65
CA LEU A 117 6.34 8.42 -2.89
C LEU A 117 7.30 8.49 -4.07
N GLU A 118 7.32 9.60 -4.80
CA GLU A 118 8.33 9.93 -5.79
C GLU A 118 9.16 11.11 -5.29
N ASP A 119 10.49 10.98 -5.38
CA ASP A 119 11.38 12.12 -5.24
C ASP A 119 11.46 12.87 -6.57
N VAL A 120 11.03 14.13 -6.56
CA VAL A 120 11.00 15.02 -7.73
C VAL A 120 12.39 15.21 -8.34
N SER A 121 13.45 15.11 -7.53
CA SER A 121 14.82 15.35 -7.99
C SER A 121 15.46 14.15 -8.69
N SER A 122 15.11 12.93 -8.29
CA SER A 122 15.78 11.70 -8.72
C SER A 122 14.90 10.76 -9.57
N SER A 123 13.59 11.01 -9.63
CA SER A 123 12.58 10.09 -10.21
C SER A 123 12.71 8.65 -9.67
N THR A 124 13.30 8.53 -8.48
CA THR A 124 13.29 7.28 -7.71
C THR A 124 12.08 7.29 -6.81
N ALA A 125 11.52 6.11 -6.60
CA ALA A 125 10.39 5.96 -5.70
C ALA A 125 10.88 5.57 -4.30
N LEU A 126 10.09 5.92 -3.30
CA LEU A 126 10.28 5.54 -1.91
C LEU A 126 9.00 4.87 -1.42
N LEU A 127 9.13 3.67 -0.87
CA LEU A 127 8.03 3.02 -0.14
C LEU A 127 8.15 3.41 1.33
N LEU A 128 7.11 4.03 1.89
CA LEU A 128 7.04 4.44 3.28
C LEU A 128 5.90 3.70 3.97
N GLN A 129 6.17 3.05 5.10
CA GLN A 129 5.15 2.49 5.96
C GLN A 129 4.96 3.35 7.19
N MET A 130 3.74 3.83 7.41
CA MET A 130 3.39 4.64 8.56
C MET A 130 2.32 3.98 9.40
N THR A 131 2.45 4.09 10.73
CA THR A 131 1.40 3.61 11.61
C THR A 131 0.27 4.64 11.65
N VAL A 132 -0.96 4.16 11.60
CA VAL A 132 -2.14 5.04 11.69
C VAL A 132 -2.18 5.78 13.04
N ALA A 133 -1.62 5.18 14.09
CA ALA A 133 -1.52 5.79 15.41
C ALA A 133 -0.58 7.01 15.40
N THR A 134 0.59 6.90 14.77
CA THR A 134 1.56 8.01 14.66
C THR A 134 1.04 9.20 13.84
N CYS A 135 0.07 8.99 12.96
CA CYS A 135 -0.59 10.07 12.25
C CYS A 135 -1.54 10.90 13.14
N GLY A 136 -1.80 10.49 14.38
CA GLY A 136 -2.65 11.23 15.31
C GLY A 136 -4.15 10.94 15.17
N LEU A 137 -4.54 9.99 14.31
CA LEU A 137 -5.96 9.65 14.06
C LEU A 137 -6.71 9.27 15.35
N LYS A 138 -6.06 8.47 16.22
CA LYS A 138 -6.65 7.96 17.47
C LYS A 138 -6.85 9.02 18.56
N ASN A 139 -6.18 10.17 18.44
CA ASN A 139 -6.19 11.22 19.47
C ASN A 139 -7.14 12.37 19.13
N LEU A 140 -7.77 12.34 17.95
CA LEU A 140 -8.69 13.39 17.54
C LEU A 140 -10.09 13.12 18.12
N LYS A 141 -10.58 14.11 18.87
CA LYS A 141 -11.99 14.24 19.23
C LYS A 141 -12.46 15.59 18.69
N GLY A 142 -13.05 15.61 17.49
CA GLY A 142 -13.57 16.84 16.91
C GLY A 142 -13.63 16.85 15.38
N VAL A 143 -14.39 17.81 14.85
CA VAL A 143 -14.64 17.99 13.42
C VAL A 143 -13.58 18.92 12.84
N GLY A 144 -12.57 18.36 12.16
CA GLY A 144 -11.60 19.13 11.37
C GLY A 144 -10.31 18.36 11.09
N PRO A 145 -9.73 18.46 9.88
CA PRO A 145 -8.48 17.79 9.56
C PRO A 145 -7.31 18.43 10.31
N LEU A 146 -6.62 17.65 11.15
CA LEU A 146 -5.34 18.07 11.72
C LEU A 146 -4.25 17.91 10.66
N THR A 147 -3.53 18.98 10.33
CA THR A 147 -2.37 18.91 9.43
C THR A 147 -1.14 18.50 10.21
N VAL A 148 -0.52 17.39 9.81
CA VAL A 148 0.71 16.84 10.37
C VAL A 148 1.74 16.70 9.25
N SER A 149 2.99 17.07 9.49
CA SER A 149 4.07 16.77 8.55
C SER A 149 4.37 15.28 8.57
N ALA A 150 4.70 14.68 7.42
CA ALA A 150 5.10 13.28 7.40
C ALA A 150 6.22 13.02 8.42
N PRO A 151 6.17 11.89 9.16
CA PRO A 151 7.23 11.56 10.11
C PRO A 151 8.57 11.55 9.38
N SER A 152 9.51 12.34 9.90
CA SER A 152 10.91 12.28 9.46
C SER A 152 11.44 10.91 9.86
N ALA A 153 12.19 10.24 8.98
CA ALA A 153 12.78 8.92 9.22
C ALA A 153 13.78 8.86 10.40
N ASN A 154 13.93 9.96 11.16
CA ASN A 154 14.93 10.17 12.21
C ASN A 154 14.32 10.31 13.62
N GLN A 155 13.05 9.96 13.84
CA GLN A 155 12.44 9.92 15.19
C GLN A 155 12.18 8.47 15.61
N ASP A 156 12.30 8.19 16.91
CA ASP A 156 12.32 6.87 17.58
C ASP A 156 11.14 5.91 17.29
N ASP A 157 10.14 6.32 16.49
CA ASP A 157 9.03 5.53 15.94
C ASP A 157 9.18 5.48 14.40
N VAL A 158 10.32 4.96 13.94
CA VAL A 158 10.80 5.12 12.56
C VAL A 158 9.82 4.47 11.56
N PRO A 159 9.20 5.23 10.64
CA PRO A 159 8.44 4.63 9.56
C PRO A 159 9.40 3.84 8.66
N VAL A 160 9.09 2.56 8.42
CA VAL A 160 9.92 1.71 7.56
C VAL A 160 9.94 2.30 6.15
N ALA A 161 11.10 2.79 5.74
CA ALA A 161 11.33 3.49 4.50
C ALA A 161 12.26 2.66 3.61
N LYS A 162 11.81 2.31 2.40
CA LYS A 162 12.56 1.46 1.47
C LYS A 162 12.74 2.15 0.13
N ASP A 163 13.99 2.42 -0.23
CA ASP A 163 14.34 3.04 -1.50
C ASP A 163 14.09 2.10 -2.67
N ILE A 164 13.35 2.61 -3.65
CA ILE A 164 12.98 1.91 -4.86
C ILE A 164 13.76 2.55 -6.01
N LYS A 165 14.86 1.89 -6.39
CA LYS A 165 15.74 2.28 -7.51
C LYS A 165 15.09 2.07 -8.89
N MET A 166 13.86 2.54 -9.06
CA MET A 166 13.10 2.58 -10.31
C MET A 166 11.91 3.56 -10.20
N PRO A 167 11.50 4.20 -11.30
CA PRO A 167 10.27 4.97 -11.34
C PRO A 167 9.07 4.03 -11.18
N ALA A 168 8.12 4.41 -10.34
CA ALA A 168 6.99 3.58 -9.94
C ALA A 168 5.66 4.25 -10.27
N ALA A 169 4.62 3.44 -10.54
CA ALA A 169 3.28 3.90 -10.86
C ALA A 169 2.18 3.33 -9.95
N ALA A 170 2.39 2.15 -9.37
CA ALA A 170 1.37 1.53 -8.53
C ALA A 170 1.99 0.66 -7.44
N LEU A 171 1.26 0.56 -6.33
CA LEU A 171 1.59 -0.23 -5.15
C LEU A 171 0.56 -1.34 -4.95
N GLY A 172 1.03 -2.53 -4.62
CA GLY A 172 0.22 -3.64 -4.12
C GLY A 172 0.84 -4.19 -2.86
N VAL A 173 0.11 -4.27 -1.75
CA VAL A 173 0.60 -4.83 -0.49
C VAL A 173 -0.36 -5.86 0.10
N SER A 174 0.18 -6.82 0.84
CA SER A 174 -0.59 -7.84 1.54
C SER A 174 0.02 -8.12 2.91
N GLY A 175 -0.66 -7.67 3.96
CA GLY A 175 -0.29 -7.96 5.35
C GLY A 175 -0.32 -9.45 5.70
N SER A 176 -1.34 -10.17 5.22
CA SER A 176 -1.48 -11.61 5.49
C SER A 176 -0.39 -12.47 4.87
N ARG A 177 0.22 -11.99 3.78
CA ARG A 177 1.31 -12.67 3.07
C ARG A 177 2.66 -12.02 3.28
N ARG A 178 2.74 -10.93 4.06
CA ARG A 178 3.99 -10.21 4.36
C ARG A 178 4.74 -9.74 3.11
N VAL A 179 4.01 -9.41 2.04
CA VAL A 179 4.60 -9.05 0.74
C VAL A 179 4.10 -7.72 0.21
N GLY A 180 4.97 -7.05 -0.54
CA GLY A 180 4.71 -5.85 -1.33
C GLY A 180 5.12 -6.06 -2.79
N ALA A 181 4.46 -5.36 -3.69
CA ALA A 181 4.70 -5.36 -5.12
C ALA A 181 4.63 -3.92 -5.62
N ILE A 182 5.62 -3.51 -6.40
CA ILE A 182 5.66 -2.18 -7.02
C ILE A 182 5.71 -2.36 -8.53
N LEU A 183 4.77 -1.72 -9.22
CA LEU A 183 4.73 -1.66 -10.67
C LEU A 183 5.51 -0.44 -11.15
N ALA A 184 6.40 -0.64 -12.11
CA ALA A 184 7.12 0.43 -12.78
C ALA A 184 6.17 1.36 -13.55
N ASP A 185 6.59 2.60 -13.76
CA ASP A 185 5.82 3.58 -14.54
C ASP A 185 5.50 3.11 -15.98
N ASN A 186 6.44 2.39 -16.61
CA ASN A 186 6.24 1.78 -17.92
C ASN A 186 5.28 0.57 -17.94
N ARG A 187 4.78 0.13 -16.78
CA ARG A 187 3.89 -1.03 -16.58
C ARG A 187 4.43 -2.38 -17.08
N ARG A 188 5.74 -2.49 -17.29
CA ARG A 188 6.39 -3.72 -17.81
C ARG A 188 7.25 -4.43 -16.78
N LYS A 189 7.64 -3.74 -15.70
CA LYS A 189 8.48 -4.29 -14.64
C LYS A 189 7.73 -4.25 -13.32
N VAL A 190 7.75 -5.36 -12.60
CA VAL A 190 7.24 -5.47 -11.23
C VAL A 190 8.41 -5.83 -10.32
N LYS A 191 8.51 -5.17 -9.17
CA LYS A 191 9.47 -5.50 -8.12
C LYS A 191 8.70 -5.98 -6.90
N LEU A 192 8.99 -7.21 -6.47
CA LEU A 192 8.40 -7.81 -5.28
C LEU A 192 9.33 -7.59 -4.09
N PHE A 193 8.75 -7.50 -2.91
CA PHE A 193 9.44 -7.30 -1.64
C PHE A 193 8.77 -8.13 -0.57
N GLU A 194 9.59 -8.69 0.30
CA GLU A 194 9.16 -9.06 1.64
C GLU A 194 9.09 -7.79 2.49
N MET A 195 8.04 -7.70 3.31
CA MET A 195 7.67 -6.51 4.07
C MET A 195 7.97 -6.64 5.57
N GLU A 196 8.36 -7.82 6.02
CA GLU A 196 8.91 -7.94 7.37
C GLU A 196 10.36 -7.48 7.34
N ALA A 197 10.72 -6.69 8.35
CA ALA A 197 12.11 -6.37 8.58
C ALA A 197 12.81 -7.70 8.89
N ASP A 198 13.89 -7.98 8.16
CA ASP A 198 14.92 -8.86 8.69
C ASP A 198 15.44 -8.17 9.98
N GLU A 199 14.89 -8.57 11.13
CA GLU A 199 15.52 -8.39 12.44
C GLU A 199 16.59 -9.47 12.65
N GLU A 200 17.33 -9.86 11.61
CA GLU A 200 18.50 -10.73 11.72
C GLU A 200 19.76 -9.92 11.35
N ASP A 201 20.32 -9.32 12.40
CA ASP A 201 21.73 -9.09 12.67
C ASP A 201 22.64 -8.55 11.57
N ASP A 202 22.94 -7.25 11.69
CA ASP A 202 24.33 -6.78 11.60
C ASP A 202 25.16 -7.47 12.72
N GLU A 203 25.58 -8.71 12.51
CA GLU A 203 26.84 -9.19 13.07
C GLU A 203 27.87 -9.29 11.94
N ASP A 204 28.78 -8.31 11.94
CA ASP A 204 30.10 -8.37 11.36
C ASP A 204 30.84 -9.64 11.84
N VAL A 205 30.54 -10.80 11.25
CA VAL A 205 31.45 -11.95 11.33
C VAL A 205 32.48 -11.77 10.24
N SER A 206 33.51 -11.00 10.60
CA SER A 206 34.87 -11.13 10.10
C SER A 206 35.42 -12.54 10.42
N GLY A 207 34.80 -13.56 9.83
CA GLY A 207 35.26 -14.93 9.84
C GLY A 207 36.21 -15.13 8.68
N VAL A 208 37.48 -14.81 8.91
CA VAL A 208 38.59 -15.24 8.06
C VAL A 208 38.48 -16.76 7.90
N LEU A 209 37.99 -17.23 6.76
CA LEU A 209 38.14 -18.63 6.36
C LEU A 209 39.60 -18.82 5.89
N MET A 210 40.53 -18.86 6.85
CA MET A 210 41.82 -19.52 6.66
C MET A 210 41.57 -21.02 6.71
N THR A 211 41.31 -21.64 5.57
CA THR A 211 41.70 -23.03 5.34
C THR A 211 42.56 -23.09 4.11
N ASP A 212 43.83 -22.82 4.38
CA ASP A 212 45.00 -23.24 3.63
C ASP A 212 44.81 -24.70 3.15
N THR A 213 44.61 -24.88 1.86
CA THR A 213 44.94 -26.14 1.18
C THR A 213 45.81 -25.79 -0.01
N SER A 214 47.03 -25.39 0.36
CA SER A 214 48.20 -25.40 -0.49
C SER A 214 48.32 -26.77 -1.18
N LEU A 215 48.30 -26.71 -2.52
CA LEU A 215 48.81 -27.72 -3.43
C LEU A 215 50.21 -28.18 -2.96
N PRO A 216 50.50 -29.48 -2.80
CA PRO A 216 51.88 -29.93 -2.80
C PRO A 216 52.41 -29.80 -4.24
N LYS A 217 53.27 -28.81 -4.45
CA LYS A 217 54.22 -28.78 -5.56
C LYS A 217 55.33 -29.77 -5.24
N ASP A 218 55.33 -30.90 -5.94
CA ASP A 218 56.48 -31.80 -6.00
C ASP A 218 57.54 -31.19 -6.92
N VAL A 219 58.57 -30.58 -6.33
CA VAL A 219 59.86 -30.17 -6.92
C VAL A 219 60.81 -30.13 -5.72
N ASP A 220 62.00 -30.73 -5.63
CA ASP A 220 62.91 -31.47 -6.51
C ASP A 220 63.88 -32.20 -5.54
N MET A 221 64.53 -33.28 -5.98
CA MET A 221 65.88 -33.58 -5.48
C MET A 221 66.78 -34.13 -6.59
N PRO A 222 67.80 -33.37 -7.02
CA PRO A 222 68.90 -33.86 -7.84
C PRO A 222 70.10 -34.29 -6.98
N LYS A 223 71.08 -34.91 -7.67
CA LYS A 223 72.41 -35.42 -7.27
C LYS A 223 72.44 -36.96 -7.20
N GLU A 224 73.41 -37.67 -7.74
CA GLU A 224 74.74 -37.32 -8.25
C GLU A 224 75.24 -38.46 -9.15
N THR A 225 76.16 -38.11 -10.05
CA THR A 225 76.93 -38.96 -10.94
C THR A 225 77.75 -40.04 -10.22
N THR A 226 77.90 -41.23 -10.83
CA THR A 226 79.17 -41.97 -10.86
C THR A 226 79.15 -43.05 -11.95
N SER A 227 80.32 -43.24 -12.56
CA SER A 227 80.70 -44.08 -13.70
C SER A 227 81.07 -45.52 -13.33
N ALA A 228 81.36 -46.33 -14.38
CA ALA A 228 81.88 -47.70 -14.45
C ALA A 228 80.79 -48.80 -14.50
N ASP A 229 80.76 -49.76 -15.43
CA ASP A 229 81.70 -50.27 -16.45
C ASP A 229 80.97 -50.55 -17.78
#